data_AF-A0A6G1RB08-F1
#
_entry.id   AF-A0A6G1RB08-F1
#
_cell.length_a   1.000
_cell.length_b   1.000
_cell.length_c   1.000
_cell.angle_alpha   90.00
_cell.angle_beta   90.00
_cell.angle_gamma   90.00
#
_symmetry.space_group_name_H-M   'P 1'
#
loop_
_entity.id
_entity.type
_entity.pdbx_description
1 polymer ?
#
loop_
_entity_poly.entity_id
_entity_poly.type
_entity_poly.pdbx_seq_one_letter_code
_entity_poly.pdbx_strand_id
1 'polypeptide(L)'
;LVDFSDVPDDHRDPATWDCRIPMERSLAKFLFLSGLDDMNWKSGLYCQDAVQRLRQHGREVEFFSYSGAGHLLEPPYLPLCQASIHKVLGVFVQWGGQWREH
;
A
#
# COMPACT_ATOMS: atom_id res chain seq x y z
N LEU A 1 7.05 18.16 6.25
CA LEU A 1 6.75 16.73 6.14
C LEU A 1 5.85 16.58 4.94
N VAL A 2 6.24 15.76 3.97
CA VAL A 2 5.49 15.58 2.73
C VAL A 2 4.66 14.30 2.84
N ASP A 3 3.36 14.43 2.62
CA ASP A 3 2.44 13.33 2.37
C ASP A 3 2.48 13.03 0.86
N PHE A 4 2.85 11.81 0.50
CA PHE A 4 2.93 11.37 -0.90
C PHE A 4 1.68 10.64 -1.35
N SER A 5 0.73 10.35 -0.47
CA SER A 5 -0.45 9.55 -0.80
C SER A 5 -1.26 10.15 -1.97
N ASP A 6 -1.30 11.47 -2.09
CA ASP A 6 -2.02 12.21 -3.14
C ASP A 6 -1.15 12.63 -4.34
N VAL A 7 0.13 12.27 -4.36
CA VAL A 7 1.04 12.61 -5.47
C VAL A 7 0.85 11.70 -6.70
N PRO A 8 0.68 10.36 -6.57
CA PRO A 8 0.45 9.49 -7.71
C PRO A 8 -0.84 9.81 -8.47
N ASP A 9 -0.81 9.60 -9.78
CA ASP A 9 -2.01 9.66 -10.63
C ASP A 9 -3.11 8.71 -10.13
N ASP A 10 -4.38 9.05 -10.41
CA ASP A 10 -5.50 8.21 -10.01
C ASP A 10 -5.45 6.86 -10.74
N HIS A 11 -5.18 5.79 -9.99
CA HIS A 11 -5.14 4.42 -10.48
C HIS A 11 -6.42 3.91 -11.16
N ARG A 12 -7.54 4.61 -10.98
CA ARG A 12 -8.81 4.33 -11.65
C ARG A 12 -8.90 4.97 -13.03
N ASP A 13 -8.08 5.98 -13.32
CA ASP A 13 -8.01 6.62 -14.63
C ASP A 13 -7.52 5.61 -15.68
N PRO A 14 -8.29 5.38 -16.77
CA PRO A 14 -7.87 4.55 -17.89
C PRO A 14 -6.49 4.89 -18.46
N ALA A 15 -6.05 6.15 -18.37
CA ALA A 15 -4.71 6.56 -18.81
C ALA A 15 -3.57 5.85 -18.04
N THR A 16 -3.84 5.36 -16.83
CA THR A 16 -2.85 4.65 -16.00
C THR A 16 -2.89 3.12 -16.19
N TRP A 17 -3.85 2.59 -16.96
CA TRP A 17 -4.09 1.14 -17.01
C TRP A 17 -2.94 0.34 -17.62
N ASP A 18 -2.18 0.94 -18.53
CA ASP A 18 -0.99 0.32 -19.13
C ASP A 18 0.13 0.10 -18.10
N CYS A 19 0.11 0.82 -16.98
CA CYS A 19 1.06 0.65 -15.87
C CYS A 19 0.65 -0.46 -14.89
N ARG A 20 -0.53 -1.09 -15.06
CA ARG A 20 -1.03 -2.12 -14.14
C ARG A 20 -0.25 -3.42 -14.30
N ILE A 21 0.16 -3.99 -13.17
CA ILE A 21 0.85 -5.28 -13.14
C ILE A 21 -0.18 -6.39 -13.46
N PRO A 22 0.06 -7.26 -14.46
CA PRO A 22 -0.88 -8.29 -14.89
C PRO A 22 -0.85 -9.52 -13.97
N MET A 23 -1.21 -9.33 -12.70
CA MET A 23 -1.11 -10.33 -11.65
C MET A 23 -1.97 -11.58 -11.88
N GLU A 24 -3.06 -11.46 -12.62
CA GLU A 24 -3.95 -12.55 -13.02
C GLU A 24 -3.24 -13.64 -13.84
N ARG A 25 -2.11 -13.30 -14.48
CA ARG A 25 -1.29 -14.24 -15.24
C ARG A 25 -0.39 -15.10 -14.35
N SER A 26 -0.22 -14.73 -13.07
CA SER A 26 0.61 -15.47 -12.13
C SER A 26 -0.09 -16.75 -11.66
N LEU A 27 0.71 -17.80 -11.42
CA LEU A 27 0.25 -19.02 -10.76
C LEU A 27 0.38 -18.97 -9.23
N ALA A 28 0.99 -17.92 -8.68
CA ALA A 28 1.20 -17.77 -7.24
C ALA A 28 -0.12 -17.64 -6.47
N LYS A 29 -0.04 -17.96 -5.16
CA LYS A 29 -1.02 -17.52 -4.16
C LYS A 29 -0.58 -16.16 -3.62
N PHE A 30 -1.54 -15.29 -3.36
CA PHE A 30 -1.28 -13.93 -2.90
C PHE A 30 -1.86 -13.70 -1.51
N LEU A 31 -1.07 -13.04 -0.67
CA LEU A 31 -1.48 -12.43 0.59
C LEU A 31 -1.14 -10.94 0.50
N PHE A 32 -2.14 -10.08 0.71
CA PHE A 32 -1.95 -8.64 0.78
C PHE A 32 -2.19 -8.15 2.21
N LEU A 33 -1.26 -7.34 2.71
CA LEU A 33 -1.37 -6.63 3.99
C LEU A 33 -1.25 -5.13 3.68
N SER A 34 -2.17 -4.33 4.22
CA SER A 34 -2.15 -2.88 4.00
C SER A 34 -2.40 -2.10 5.29
N GLY A 35 -1.64 -1.03 5.51
CA GLY A 35 -1.99 0.00 6.48
C GLY A 35 -3.03 0.97 5.90
N LEU A 36 -4.06 1.30 6.67
CA LEU A 36 -5.07 2.31 6.27
C LEU A 36 -4.63 3.75 6.57
N ASP A 37 -3.56 3.92 7.35
CA ASP A 37 -2.94 5.22 7.66
C ASP A 37 -1.63 5.40 6.87
N ASP A 38 -1.45 4.69 5.74
CA ASP A 38 -0.28 4.82 4.86
C ASP A 38 -0.28 6.18 4.15
N MET A 39 0.72 7.02 4.47
CA MET A 39 0.90 8.36 3.90
C MET A 39 1.94 8.43 2.77
N ASN A 40 2.49 7.29 2.33
CA ASN A 40 3.42 7.23 1.21
C ASN A 40 2.71 6.93 -0.12
N TRP A 41 1.66 6.11 -0.07
CA TRP A 41 0.83 5.71 -1.22
C TRP A 41 -0.51 5.17 -0.72
N LYS A 42 -1.51 5.15 -1.60
CA LYS A 42 -2.85 4.60 -1.29
C LYS A 42 -2.87 3.07 -1.28
N SER A 43 -2.02 2.44 -0.47
CA SER A 43 -1.79 0.99 -0.38
C SER A 43 -3.09 0.20 -0.21
N GLY A 44 -4.02 0.69 0.62
CA GLY A 44 -5.34 0.07 0.79
C GLY A 44 -6.15 -0.02 -0.51
N LEU A 45 -6.16 1.06 -1.32
CA LEU A 45 -6.87 1.07 -2.61
C LEU A 45 -6.20 0.15 -3.63
N TYR A 46 -4.88 0.21 -3.74
CA TYR A 46 -4.14 -0.67 -4.67
C TYR A 46 -4.32 -2.15 -4.33
N CYS A 47 -4.31 -2.51 -3.04
CA CYS A 47 -4.56 -3.88 -2.61
C CYS A 47 -6.00 -4.33 -2.91
N GLN A 48 -6.99 -3.45 -2.77
CA GLN A 48 -8.38 -3.76 -3.13
C GLN A 48 -8.54 -4.01 -4.62
N ASP A 49 -7.95 -3.17 -5.47
CA ASP A 49 -7.94 -3.32 -6.93
C ASP A 49 -7.27 -4.64 -7.35
N ALA A 50 -6.12 -4.93 -6.76
CA ALA A 50 -5.39 -6.18 -6.89
C ALA A 50 -6.26 -7.40 -6.57
N VAL A 51 -6.89 -7.39 -5.40
CA VAL A 51 -7.77 -8.46 -4.90
C VAL A 51 -8.97 -8.64 -5.81
N GLN A 52 -9.63 -7.55 -6.22
CA GLN A 52 -10.78 -7.59 -7.12
C GLN A 52 -10.40 -8.22 -8.46
N ARG A 53 -9.29 -7.78 -9.06
CA ARG A 53 -8.81 -8.32 -10.34
C ARG A 53 -8.50 -9.81 -10.26
N LEU A 54 -7.82 -10.26 -9.20
CA LEU A 54 -7.51 -11.68 -8.98
C LEU A 54 -8.79 -12.51 -8.81
N ARG A 55 -9.75 -12.03 -7.99
CA ARG A 55 -11.03 -12.72 -7.77
C ARG A 55 -11.87 -12.81 -9.04
N GLN A 56 -11.89 -11.77 -9.88
CA GLN A 56 -12.57 -11.78 -11.18
C GLN A 56 -12.03 -12.86 -12.13
N HIS A 57 -10.76 -13.24 -11.97
CA HIS A 57 -10.12 -14.32 -12.74
C HIS A 57 -10.15 -15.67 -12.01
N GLY A 58 -11.00 -15.82 -10.99
CA GLY A 58 -11.18 -17.08 -10.26
C GLY A 58 -10.01 -17.45 -9.35
N ARG A 59 -9.18 -16.49 -8.96
CA ARG A 59 -8.04 -16.72 -8.08
C ARG A 59 -8.42 -16.50 -6.61
N GLU A 60 -7.99 -17.41 -5.75
CA GLU A 60 -8.03 -17.22 -4.30
C GLU A 60 -6.93 -16.23 -3.85
N VAL A 61 -7.29 -15.34 -2.93
CA VAL A 61 -6.41 -14.30 -2.40
C VAL A 61 -6.85 -13.93 -0.99
N GLU A 62 -5.88 -13.78 -0.10
CA GLU A 62 -6.06 -13.31 1.27
C GLU A 62 -5.70 -11.82 1.36
N PHE A 63 -6.49 -11.08 2.13
CA PHE A 63 -6.32 -9.63 2.26
C PHE A 63 -6.70 -9.17 3.66
N PHE A 64 -5.79 -8.43 4.29
CA PHE A 64 -6.00 -7.81 5.59
C PHE A 64 -5.60 -6.33 5.53
N SER A 65 -6.46 -5.48 6.09
CA SER A 65 -6.19 -4.06 6.26
C SER A 65 -6.24 -3.68 7.73
N TYR A 66 -5.23 -2.95 8.18
CA TYR A 66 -5.07 -2.56 9.58
C TYR A 66 -5.34 -1.06 9.74
N SER A 67 -6.37 -0.74 10.52
CA SER A 67 -6.70 0.64 10.89
C SER A 67 -5.60 1.22 11.76
N GLY A 68 -5.14 2.43 11.47
CA GLY A 68 -4.08 3.09 12.23
C GLY A 68 -2.67 2.56 11.95
N ALA A 69 -2.49 1.58 11.07
CA ALA A 69 -1.15 1.18 10.62
C ALA A 69 -0.73 2.03 9.41
N GLY A 70 0.50 2.53 9.44
CA GLY A 70 1.16 3.29 8.38
C GLY A 70 1.89 2.41 7.37
N HIS A 71 2.81 3.03 6.62
CA HIS A 71 3.52 2.41 5.51
C HIS A 71 4.48 1.30 5.92
N LEU A 72 5.20 1.50 7.03
CA LEU A 72 6.31 0.63 7.45
C LEU A 72 5.83 -0.51 8.35
N LEU A 73 5.24 -1.56 7.77
CA LEU A 73 4.84 -2.77 8.50
C LEU A 73 6.06 -3.63 8.84
N GLU A 74 6.69 -3.33 9.97
CA GLU A 74 7.89 -4.01 10.46
C GLU A 74 7.57 -5.27 11.28
N PRO A 75 8.57 -6.14 11.55
CA PRO A 75 8.41 -7.20 12.53
C PRO A 75 7.96 -6.69 13.91
N PRO A 76 7.37 -7.56 14.76
CA PRO A 76 6.83 -7.14 16.05
C PRO A 76 7.83 -6.42 16.95
N TYR A 77 7.32 -5.42 17.69
CA TYR A 77 8.04 -4.63 18.69
C TYR A 77 9.12 -3.66 18.16
N LEU A 78 9.24 -3.49 16.84
CA LEU A 78 10.00 -2.37 16.31
C LEU A 78 9.24 -1.06 16.56
N PRO A 79 9.95 0.03 16.93
CA PRO A 79 9.31 1.31 17.17
C PRO A 79 8.76 1.89 15.86
N LEU A 80 7.57 2.46 15.92
CA LEU A 80 6.96 3.19 14.82
C LEU A 80 7.86 4.35 14.36
N CYS A 81 8.14 4.39 13.06
CA CYS A 81 8.75 5.54 12.39
C CYS A 81 7.67 6.28 11.59
N GLN A 82 7.05 7.32 12.17
CA GLN A 82 6.01 8.10 11.48
C GLN A 82 6.58 8.96 10.34
N ALA A 83 7.86 9.33 10.41
CA ALA A 83 8.52 10.17 9.42
C ALA A 83 10.03 9.97 9.41
N SER A 84 10.63 10.04 8.22
CA SER A 84 12.09 10.07 8.03
C SER A 84 12.45 10.74 6.71
N ILE A 85 13.76 10.86 6.42
CA ILE A 85 14.23 11.36 5.13
C ILE A 85 14.10 10.23 4.11
N HIS A 86 13.34 10.45 3.04
CA HIS A 86 13.28 9.51 1.92
C HIS A 86 14.60 9.57 1.14
N LYS A 87 15.40 8.51 1.21
CA LYS A 87 16.79 8.45 0.70
C LYS A 87 16.95 8.92 -0.74
N VAL A 88 15.98 8.61 -1.61
CA VAL A 88 16.04 8.97 -3.04
C VAL A 88 15.62 10.41 -3.29
N LEU A 89 14.66 10.92 -2.53
CA LEU A 89 14.07 12.25 -2.78
C LEU A 89 14.77 13.34 -1.97
N GLY A 90 15.52 12.97 -0.92
CA GLY A 90 16.23 13.91 -0.05
C GLY A 90 15.31 14.76 0.82
N VAL A 91 14.01 14.47 0.85
CA VAL A 91 13.01 15.23 1.60
C VAL A 91 12.45 14.42 2.77
N PHE A 92 11.95 15.13 3.79
CA PHE A 92 11.26 14.52 4.93
C PHE A 92 9.84 14.11 4.57
N VAL A 93 9.54 12.82 4.70
CA VAL A 93 8.27 12.22 4.28
C VAL A 93 7.52 11.64 5.47
N GLN A 94 6.20 11.54 5.34
CA GLN A 94 5.36 10.84 6.32
C GLN A 94 5.12 9.41 5.85
N TRP A 95 5.31 8.49 6.77
CA TRP A 95 4.96 7.08 6.60
C TRP A 95 3.57 6.79 7.19
N GLY A 96 3.10 7.65 8.10
CA GLY A 96 1.84 7.49 8.83
C GLY A 96 1.93 6.45 9.94
N GLY A 97 0.78 6.07 10.50
CA GLY A 97 0.66 5.12 11.60
C GLY A 97 0.43 5.77 12.96
N GLN A 98 -0.31 5.08 13.81
CA GLN A 98 -0.63 5.42 15.19
C GLN A 98 0.10 4.47 16.15
N TRP A 99 0.66 5.00 17.22
CA TRP A 99 1.62 4.30 18.10
C TRP A 99 1.13 2.97 18.70
N ARG A 100 -0.19 2.80 18.89
CA ARG A 100 -0.77 1.62 19.55
C ARG A 100 -1.29 0.61 18.52
N GLU A 101 -1.83 1.12 17.42
CA GLU A 101 -2.48 0.37 16.37
C GLU A 101 -1.48 -0.25 15.38
N HIS A 102 -0.34 0.42 15.17
CA HIS A 102 0.77 -0.02 14.31
C HIS A 102 1.68 -1.02 15.02
#